data_AF-A0A2V7PY38-F1
#
_entry.id   AF-A0A2V7PY38-F1
#
_cell.length_a   1.000
_cell.length_b   1.000
_cell.length_c   1.000
_cell.angle_alpha   90.00
_cell.angle_beta   90.00
_cell.angle_gamma   90.00
#
_symmetry.space_group_name_H-M   'P 1'
#
loop_
_entity.id
_entity.type
_entity.pdbx_description
1 polymer ?
#
loop_
_entity_poly.entity_id
_entity_poly.type
_entity_poly.pdbx_seq_one_letter_code
_entity_poly.pdbx_strand_id
1 'polypeptide(L)'
;DARAQSQLLGALLAATEVAAVEGTTVTIRLLEDNAVHAQGIERQRDALVQLVGRYLTVPARVAFAGPASGAAPRPRPVRLTEDAARAERLTQLRASDASLNAAVDALDLELLE
;
A
#
# COMPACT_ATOMS: atom_id res chain seq x y z
N ASP A 1 -10.16 23.15 -12.66
CA ASP A 1 -11.06 22.09 -13.13
C ASP A 1 -10.24 20.98 -13.78
N ALA A 2 -10.40 19.73 -13.34
CA ALA A 2 -9.69 18.57 -13.88
C ALA A 2 -10.15 18.17 -15.28
N ARG A 3 -11.46 18.30 -15.57
CA ARG A 3 -12.02 18.00 -16.90
C ARG A 3 -11.52 18.97 -17.96
N ALA A 4 -11.27 20.21 -17.56
CA ALA A 4 -10.65 21.22 -18.41
C ALA A 4 -9.17 20.91 -18.74
N GLN A 5 -8.46 20.15 -17.90
CA GLN A 5 -7.08 19.71 -18.18
C GLN A 5 -7.05 18.43 -19.01
N SER A 6 -7.93 17.48 -18.71
CA SER A 6 -8.08 16.24 -19.47
C SER A 6 -9.41 15.58 -19.15
N GLN A 7 -10.16 15.19 -20.20
CA GLN A 7 -11.39 14.42 -20.03
C GLN A 7 -11.13 13.08 -19.31
N LEU A 8 -10.00 12.43 -19.60
CA LEU A 8 -9.59 11.19 -18.97
C LEU A 8 -9.35 11.36 -17.47
N LEU A 9 -8.66 12.44 -17.07
CA LEU A 9 -8.40 12.72 -15.66
C LEU A 9 -9.71 12.94 -14.88
N GLY A 10 -10.66 13.68 -15.48
CA GLY A 10 -11.96 13.89 -14.87
C GLY A 10 -12.78 12.61 -14.70
N ALA A 11 -12.68 11.66 -15.64
CA ALA A 11 -13.32 10.36 -15.53
C ALA A 11 -12.68 9.50 -14.43
N LEU A 12 -11.35 9.44 -14.37
CA LEU A 12 -10.62 8.71 -13.32
C LEU A 12 -10.91 9.26 -11.92
N LEU A 13 -10.96 10.59 -11.78
CA LEU A 13 -11.27 11.23 -10.50
C LEU A 13 -12.70 10.97 -10.01
N ALA A 14 -13.65 10.75 -10.93
CA ALA A 14 -15.02 10.40 -10.55
C ALA A 14 -15.12 9.02 -9.88
N ALA A 15 -14.14 8.14 -10.10
CA ALA A 15 -14.03 6.83 -9.47
C ALA A 15 -13.12 6.83 -8.22
N THR A 16 -12.80 8.02 -7.69
CA THR A 16 -11.93 8.19 -6.52
C THR A 16 -12.58 9.06 -5.45
N GLU A 17 -12.09 8.91 -4.22
CA GLU A 17 -12.38 9.80 -3.11
C GLU A 17 -11.08 10.26 -2.41
N VAL A 18 -11.18 11.34 -1.63
CA VAL A 18 -10.11 11.78 -0.73
C VAL A 18 -10.24 10.99 0.57
N ALA A 19 -9.28 10.12 0.85
CA ALA A 19 -9.26 9.28 2.05
C ALA A 19 -8.68 10.01 3.27
N ALA A 20 -7.72 10.91 3.07
CA ALA A 20 -7.12 11.69 4.15
C ALA A 20 -6.47 12.98 3.62
N VAL A 21 -6.32 13.97 4.50
CA VAL A 21 -5.53 15.18 4.25
C VAL A 21 -4.64 15.41 5.47
N GLU A 22 -3.33 15.33 5.27
CA GLU A 22 -2.31 15.47 6.32
C GLU A 22 -1.32 16.56 5.91
N GLY A 23 -1.45 17.75 6.50
CA GLY A 23 -0.66 18.91 6.12
C GLY A 23 -0.87 19.26 4.64
N THR A 24 0.18 19.08 3.82
CA THR A 24 0.14 19.32 2.36
C THR A 24 -0.01 18.04 1.53
N THR A 25 -0.22 16.89 2.20
CA THR A 25 -0.38 15.59 1.55
C THR A 25 -1.85 15.21 1.48
N VAL A 26 -2.35 14.97 0.28
CA VAL A 26 -3.71 14.48 0.01
C VAL A 26 -3.64 13.02 -0.37
N THR A 27 -4.31 12.16 0.39
CA THR A 27 -4.41 10.72 0.11
C THR A 27 -5.69 10.45 -0.66
N ILE A 28 -5.55 9.85 -1.84
CA ILE A 28 -6.67 9.51 -2.74
C ILE A 28 -6.86 7.98 -2.72
N ARG A 29 -8.10 7.54 -2.67
CA ARG A 29 -8.49 6.12 -2.72
C ARG A 29 -9.44 5.87 -3.88
N LEU A 30 -9.31 4.72 -4.53
CA LEU A 30 -10.31 4.28 -5.51
C LEU A 30 -11.55 3.73 -4.80
N LEU A 31 -12.71 4.05 -5.36
CA LEU A 31 -13.98 3.52 -4.86
C LEU A 31 -14.14 2.02 -5.18
N GLU A 32 -13.60 1.58 -6.32
CA GLU A 32 -13.61 0.21 -6.79
C GLU A 32 -12.18 -0.32 -6.97
N ASP A 33 -11.96 -1.61 -6.68
CA ASP A 33 -10.68 -2.27 -6.91
C ASP A 33 -10.52 -2.61 -8.40
N ASN A 34 -10.13 -1.59 -9.18
CA ASN A 34 -9.89 -1.69 -10.61
C ASN A 34 -8.44 -1.31 -10.95
N ALA A 35 -7.65 -2.31 -11.33
CA ALA A 35 -6.24 -2.14 -11.64
C ALA A 35 -5.96 -1.14 -12.77
N VAL A 36 -6.86 -1.03 -13.75
CA VAL A 36 -6.72 -0.06 -14.86
C VAL A 36 -6.88 1.36 -14.34
N HIS A 37 -7.87 1.60 -13.48
CA HIS A 37 -8.07 2.90 -12.85
C HIS A 37 -6.91 3.25 -11.89
N ALA A 38 -6.39 2.27 -11.16
CA ALA A 38 -5.23 2.44 -10.26
C ALA A 38 -3.97 2.87 -11.04
N GLN A 39 -3.68 2.20 -12.15
CA GLN A 39 -2.56 2.62 -12.99
C GLN A 39 -2.81 3.96 -13.69
N GLY A 40 -4.05 4.20 -14.12
CA GLY A 40 -4.45 5.46 -14.75
C GLY A 40 -4.23 6.65 -13.82
N ILE A 41 -4.68 6.55 -12.57
CA ILE A 41 -4.56 7.64 -11.59
C ILE A 41 -3.10 7.85 -11.16
N GLU A 42 -2.33 6.77 -11.00
CA GLU A 42 -0.91 6.84 -10.67
C GLU A 42 -0.11 7.56 -11.78
N ARG A 43 -0.38 7.25 -13.06
CA ARG A 43 0.24 7.94 -14.20
C ARG A 43 -0.09 9.43 -14.27
N GLN A 44 -1.21 9.85 -13.68
CA GLN A 44 -1.65 11.24 -13.65
C GLN A 44 -1.28 11.96 -12.34
N ARG A 45 -0.40 11.38 -11.51
CA ARG A 45 0.05 11.96 -10.24
C ARG A 45 0.52 13.41 -10.38
N ASP A 46 1.33 13.73 -11.38
CA ASP A 46 1.86 15.09 -11.54
C ASP A 46 0.75 16.09 -11.88
N ALA A 47 -0.22 15.69 -12.69
CA ALA A 47 -1.40 16.51 -12.99
C ALA A 47 -2.24 16.75 -11.73
N LEU A 48 -2.39 15.75 -10.87
CA LEU A 48 -3.08 15.87 -9.58
C LEU A 48 -2.35 16.81 -8.63
N VAL A 49 -1.03 16.68 -8.52
CA VAL A 49 -0.19 17.58 -7.70
C VAL A 49 -0.35 19.02 -8.17
N GLN A 50 -0.33 19.27 -9.48
CA GLN A 50 -0.56 20.61 -10.03
C GLN A 50 -1.98 21.13 -9.76
N LEU A 51 -2.99 20.26 -9.85
CA LEU A 51 -4.39 20.62 -9.60
C LEU A 51 -4.59 21.02 -8.13
N VAL A 52 -4.06 20.24 -7.20
CA VAL A 52 -4.12 20.52 -5.75
C VAL A 52 -3.25 21.73 -5.40
N GLY A 53 -2.08 21.86 -6.03
CA GLY A 53 -1.14 22.95 -5.79
C GLY A 53 -1.70 24.35 -6.07
N ARG A 54 -2.76 24.48 -6.89
CA ARG A 54 -3.45 25.78 -7.09
C ARG A 54 -4.11 26.32 -5.83
N TYR A 55 -4.36 25.46 -4.85
CA TYR A 55 -5.04 25.81 -3.60
C TYR A 55 -4.09 25.91 -2.41
N LEU A 56 -2.80 25.61 -2.59
CA LEU A 56 -1.80 25.61 -1.53
C LEU A 56 -0.70 26.63 -1.83
N THR A 57 -0.22 27.33 -0.81
CA THR A 57 0.93 28.24 -0.93
C THR A 57 2.28 27.52 -0.89
N VAL A 58 2.26 26.22 -0.60
CA VAL A 58 3.40 25.32 -0.42
C VAL A 58 3.22 24.09 -1.31
N PRO A 59 4.31 23.39 -1.69
CA PRO A 59 4.23 22.25 -2.58
C PRO A 59 3.30 21.13 -2.06
N ALA A 60 2.31 20.78 -2.89
CA ALA A 60 1.38 19.70 -2.63
C ALA A 60 2.05 18.33 -2.81
N ARG A 61 1.59 17.34 -2.05
CA ARG A 61 1.92 15.93 -2.25
C ARG A 61 0.62 15.14 -2.43
N VAL A 62 0.65 14.14 -3.28
CA VAL A 62 -0.47 13.20 -3.47
C VAL A 62 0.00 11.82 -3.07
N ALA A 63 -0.79 11.09 -2.30
CA ALA A 63 -0.58 9.68 -1.99
C ALA A 63 -1.78 8.88 -2.49
N PHE A 64 -1.59 7.59 -2.78
CA PHE A 64 -2.68 6.69 -3.15
C PHE A 64 -2.81 5.59 -2.10
N ALA A 65 -4.00 5.45 -1.53
CA ALA A 65 -4.33 4.31 -0.69
C ALA A 65 -4.63 3.13 -1.61
N GLY A 66 -3.94 2.00 -1.40
CA GLY A 66 -4.29 0.74 -2.04
C GLY A 66 -5.68 0.25 -1.64
N PRO A 67 -6.25 -0.77 -2.32
CA PRO A 67 -7.48 -1.41 -1.87
C PRO A 67 -7.30 -1.77 -0.39
N ALA A 68 -8.29 -1.42 0.42
CA ALA A 68 -8.21 -1.41 1.88
C ALA A 68 -7.93 -2.81 2.45
N SER A 69 -6.66 -3.20 2.45
CA SER A 69 -6.13 -4.19 3.36
C SER A 69 -5.50 -3.40 4.48
N GLY A 70 -6.19 -3.29 5.61
CA GLY A 70 -5.67 -2.65 6.81
C GLY A 70 -4.32 -3.26 7.17
N ALA A 71 -3.25 -2.52 6.92
CA ALA A 71 -1.90 -2.82 7.39
C ALA A 71 -1.06 -1.56 7.33
N ALA A 72 -0.24 -1.38 8.35
CA ALA A 72 0.66 -0.27 8.67
C ALA A 72 1.52 0.26 7.50
N PRO A 73 2.20 1.41 7.66
CA PRO A 73 2.97 2.05 6.59
C PRO A 73 3.96 1.07 5.98
N ARG A 74 3.84 0.82 4.67
CA ARG A 74 4.73 -0.10 3.96
C ARG A 74 6.16 0.49 4.02
N PRO A 75 7.15 -0.24 4.57
CA PRO A 75 8.51 0.28 4.69
C PRO A 75 9.07 0.59 3.29
N ARG A 76 9.77 1.72 3.18
CA ARG A 76 10.47 2.18 1.97
C ARG A 76 11.30 1.03 1.39
N PRO A 77 11.42 0.92 0.05
CA PRO A 77 12.20 -0.15 -0.57
C PRO A 77 13.65 -0.07 -0.09
N VAL A 78 14.02 -1.00 0.79
CA VAL A 78 15.38 -1.19 1.27
C VAL A 78 16.16 -1.75 0.09
N ARG A 79 17.30 -1.13 -0.23
CA ARG A 79 18.22 -1.63 -1.25
C ARG A 79 18.53 -3.09 -0.93
N LEU A 80 18.35 -3.98 -1.89
CA LEU A 80 18.66 -5.41 -1.78
C LEU A 80 20.17 -5.58 -1.56
N THR A 81 20.60 -5.50 -0.29
CA THR A 81 21.92 -5.95 0.16
C THR A 81 21.78 -7.38 0.66
N GLU A 82 22.85 -8.17 0.57
CA GLU A 82 22.86 -9.59 0.97
C GLU A 82 22.39 -9.80 2.43
N ASP A 83 22.58 -8.80 3.29
CA ASP A 83 22.08 -8.78 4.68
C ASP A 83 20.56 -8.83 4.78
N ALA A 84 19.83 -8.17 3.86
CA ALA A 84 18.37 -8.18 3.84
C ALA A 84 17.82 -9.59 3.48
N ALA A 85 18.45 -10.25 2.51
CA ALA A 85 18.09 -11.62 2.13
C ALA A 85 18.40 -12.64 3.24
N ARG A 86 19.47 -12.41 4.01
CA ARG A 86 19.80 -13.25 5.17
C ARG A 86 18.80 -13.07 6.31
N ALA A 87 18.36 -11.85 6.58
CA ALA A 87 17.33 -11.56 7.57
C ALA A 87 15.97 -12.17 7.20
N GLU A 88 15.61 -12.16 5.91
CA GLU A 88 14.39 -12.79 5.41
C GLU A 88 14.44 -14.32 5.53
N ARG A 89 15.56 -14.97 5.16
CA ARG A 89 15.75 -16.42 5.39
C ARG A 89 15.70 -16.81 6.86
N LEU A 90 16.28 -15.99 7.75
CA LEU A 90 16.23 -16.24 9.20
C LEU A 90 14.79 -16.15 9.75
N THR A 91 13.98 -15.25 9.19
CA THR A 91 12.57 -15.10 9.58
C THR A 91 11.73 -16.28 9.07
N GLN A 92 11.96 -16.74 7.85
CA GLN A 92 11.30 -17.92 7.29
C GLN A 92 11.65 -19.20 8.06
N LEU A 93 12.91 -19.40 8.44
CA LEU A 93 13.32 -20.56 9.25
C LEU A 93 12.65 -20.57 10.62
N ARG A 94 12.60 -19.41 11.30
CA ARG A 94 11.91 -19.27 12.60
C ARG A 94 10.40 -19.50 12.50
N ALA A 95 9.78 -19.15 11.38
CA ALA A 95 8.36 -19.43 11.14
C ALA A 95 8.10 -20.93 10.93
N SER A 96 9.02 -21.63 10.27
CA SER A 96 8.94 -23.08 10.08
C SER A 96 9.09 -23.86 11.40
N ASP A 97 9.89 -23.38 12.35
CA ASP A 97 10.10 -24.04 13.66
C ASP A 97 8.86 -23.99 14.58
N ALA A 98 7.94 -23.03 14.39
CA ALA A 98 6.70 -22.98 15.17
C ALA A 98 5.75 -24.16 14.84
N SER A 99 5.89 -24.78 13.67
CA SER A 99 5.13 -25.97 13.28
C SER A 99 5.67 -27.27 13.88
N LEU A 100 6.96 -27.32 14.24
CA LEU A 100 7.56 -28.48 14.90
C LEU A 100 7.17 -28.55 16.39
N ASN A 101 6.98 -27.41 17.07
CA ASN A 101 6.64 -27.41 18.50
C ASN A 101 5.21 -27.93 18.77
N ALA A 102 4.27 -27.73 17.83
CA ALA A 102 2.91 -28.25 17.96
C ALA A 102 2.79 -29.76 17.66
N ALA A 103 3.73 -30.33 16.89
CA ALA A 103 3.75 -31.76 16.56
C ALA A 103 4.38 -32.63 17.66
N VAL A 104 5.12 -32.03 18.61
CA VAL A 104 5.69 -32.74 19.76
C VAL A 104 4.63 -32.97 20.84
N ASP A 105 3.76 -31.98 21.12
CA ASP A 105 2.69 -32.12 22.11
C ASP A 105 1.62 -33.16 21.73
N ALA A 106 1.46 -33.45 20.43
CA ALA A 106 0.52 -34.47 19.95
C ALA A 106 1.07 -35.91 20.03
N LEU A 107 2.39 -36.09 20.24
CA LEU A 107 3.01 -37.41 20.39
C LEU A 107 3.10 -37.85 21.86
N ASP A 108 2.88 -36.96 22.82
CA ASP A 108 3.00 -37.22 24.27
C ASP A 108 1.67 -37.69 24.92
N LEU A 109 0.61 -37.85 24.12
CA LEU A 109 -0.72 -38.29 24.57
C LEU A 109 -1.04 -39.75 24.17
N GLU A 110 -0.03 -40.59 24.00
CA GLU A 110 -0.19 -42.03 23.70
C GLU A 110 0.69 -42.90 24.62
N LEU A 111 0.71 -42.58 25.92
CA LEU A 111 1.26 -43.43 27.00
C LEU A 111 0.32 -43.45 28.22
N LEU A 112 -0.90 -43.93 28.02
CA LEU A 112 -1.77 -44.40 29.09
C LEU A 112 -2.60 -45.59 28.60
N GLU A 113 -1.97 -46.77 28.63
CA GLU A 113 -2.55 -48.07 29.06
C GLU A 113 -1.42 -49.10 29.27
#